data_AF-A0A2X2YAW0-F1
#
_entry.id   AF-A0A2X2YAW0-F1
#
_cell.length_a   1.000
_cell.length_b   1.000
_cell.length_c   1.000
_cell.angle_alpha   90.00
_cell.angle_beta   90.00
_cell.angle_gamma   90.00
#
_symmetry.space_group_name_H-M   'P 1'
#
loop_
_entity.id
_entity.type
_entity.pdbx_description
1 polymer ?
#
loop_
_entity_poly.entity_id
_entity_poly.type
_entity_poly.pdbx_seq_one_letter_code
_entity_poly.pdbx_strand_id
1 'polypeptide(L)'
;MIKSIKKNLKPKILISNLILIIGIVIFVTLYGAVFGSANSLVGVCAITAMLMFVDVHLSLKLNEAIITTVLSFVLMGVSSQIASINPFLGFVVNFISIFVVSYLVTNAMETKAYLPFILCYVFIEGTPITWSELPRRLIALFVGGALIALVYYFSHRKKDDSDHMNISEMIKTMNKDTLQFNFSLRMALAVSIAMLLGSILGFQKSMWISITAMSITQPHFDDTKTRVKERFFGTLIGSAIFVLIFVYLVPQQFSSIVLLILSYIYTFIKEYKIKMIFITMSSLGAAMILFQPGVSVPMRIAFIVMGIGIALVVNKVIYGRLKLEESNEELDETIKDIDKVNDEF
;
A
#
# COMPACT_ATOMS: atom_id res chain seq x y z
N MET A 1 1.13 -21.00 -18.18
CA MET A 1 0.85 -21.41 -16.78
C MET A 1 1.84 -22.45 -16.25
N ILE A 2 1.83 -23.70 -16.74
CA ILE A 2 2.69 -24.79 -16.22
C ILE A 2 4.21 -24.55 -16.45
N LYS A 3 4.62 -23.94 -17.57
CA LYS A 3 6.04 -23.62 -17.85
C LYS A 3 6.65 -22.57 -16.90
N SER A 4 5.86 -21.59 -16.45
CA SER A 4 6.29 -20.57 -15.48
C SER A 4 6.50 -21.18 -14.08
N ILE A 5 5.60 -22.09 -13.70
CA ILE A 5 5.67 -22.83 -12.44
C ILE A 5 6.88 -23.81 -12.45
N LYS A 6 7.05 -24.62 -13.50
CA LYS A 6 8.19 -25.57 -13.62
C LYS A 6 9.57 -24.89 -13.54
N LYS A 7 9.74 -23.67 -14.07
CA LYS A 7 11.02 -22.94 -14.00
C LYS A 7 11.38 -22.50 -12.57
N ASN A 8 10.39 -22.36 -11.69
CA ASN A 8 10.53 -21.85 -10.32
C ASN A 8 10.53 -22.96 -9.23
N LEU A 9 10.33 -24.23 -9.58
CA LEU A 9 10.33 -25.37 -8.63
C LEU A 9 11.71 -26.03 -8.44
N LYS A 10 12.80 -25.31 -8.69
CA LYS A 10 14.15 -25.81 -8.37
C LYS A 10 14.28 -25.97 -6.85
N PRO A 11 14.94 -27.02 -6.33
CA PRO A 11 15.12 -27.23 -4.89
C PRO A 11 15.66 -26.01 -4.14
N LYS A 12 16.60 -25.29 -4.77
CA LYS A 12 17.17 -24.04 -4.23
C LYS A 12 16.11 -22.95 -3.98
N ILE A 13 15.16 -22.77 -4.90
CA ILE A 13 14.11 -21.74 -4.78
C ILE A 13 13.09 -22.15 -3.73
N LEU A 14 12.73 -23.44 -3.68
CA LEU A 14 11.82 -23.99 -2.67
C LEU A 14 12.35 -23.76 -1.25
N ILE A 15 13.64 -24.08 -1.02
CA ILE A 15 14.32 -23.87 0.26
C ILE A 15 14.45 -22.37 0.56
N SER A 16 14.86 -21.55 -0.41
CA SER A 16 14.99 -20.10 -0.23
C SER A 16 13.68 -19.44 0.18
N ASN A 17 12.56 -19.79 -0.46
CA ASN A 17 11.24 -19.25 -0.12
C ASN A 17 10.76 -19.75 1.25
N LEU A 18 11.08 -20.99 1.61
CA LEU A 18 10.75 -21.52 2.94
C LEU A 18 11.51 -20.77 4.04
N ILE A 19 12.82 -20.58 3.86
CA ILE A 19 13.65 -19.80 4.77
C ILE A 19 13.13 -18.36 4.88
N LEU A 20 12.75 -17.76 3.76
CA LEU A 20 12.17 -16.41 3.73
C LEU A 20 10.90 -16.32 4.58
N ILE A 21 9.95 -17.25 4.43
CA ILE A 21 8.71 -17.23 5.21
C ILE A 21 8.97 -17.48 6.68
N ILE A 22 9.82 -18.47 7.01
CA ILE A 22 10.20 -18.73 8.40
C ILE A 22 10.83 -17.48 9.02
N GLY A 23 11.74 -16.82 8.29
CA GLY A 23 12.34 -15.55 8.71
C GLY A 23 11.30 -14.45 8.93
N ILE A 24 10.33 -14.29 8.02
CA ILE A 24 9.24 -13.31 8.16
C ILE A 24 8.38 -13.62 9.40
N VAL A 25 7.97 -14.87 9.58
CA VAL A 25 7.13 -15.29 10.72
C VAL A 25 7.88 -15.08 12.04
N ILE A 26 9.15 -15.47 12.12
CA ILE A 26 9.99 -15.26 13.30
C ILE A 26 10.12 -13.77 13.59
N PHE A 27 10.45 -12.96 12.59
CA PHE A 27 10.60 -11.52 12.75
C PHE A 27 9.31 -10.88 13.28
N VAL A 28 8.16 -11.16 12.65
CA VAL A 28 6.86 -10.58 13.05
C VAL A 28 6.46 -11.03 14.45
N THR A 29 6.73 -12.30 14.80
CA THR A 29 6.44 -12.84 16.13
C THR A 29 7.31 -12.18 17.21
N LEU A 30 8.62 -12.07 16.98
CA LEU A 30 9.54 -11.40 17.89
C LEU A 30 9.21 -9.91 18.02
N TYR A 31 8.91 -9.25 16.91
CA TYR A 31 8.53 -7.85 16.89
C TYR A 31 7.24 -7.60 17.71
N GLY A 32 6.23 -8.45 17.54
CA GLY A 32 5.01 -8.44 18.36
C GLY A 32 5.26 -8.77 19.84
N ALA A 33 6.21 -9.65 20.15
CA ALA A 33 6.56 -9.96 21.54
C ALA A 33 7.26 -8.78 22.24
N VAL A 34 8.16 -8.08 21.54
CA VAL A 34 8.92 -6.93 22.07
C VAL A 34 8.04 -5.69 22.20
N PHE A 35 7.24 -5.37 21.17
CA PHE A 35 6.47 -4.14 21.10
C PHE A 35 4.97 -4.33 21.40
N GLY A 36 4.53 -5.54 21.73
CA GLY A 36 3.12 -5.88 21.96
C GLY A 36 2.40 -6.32 20.68
N SER A 37 1.38 -7.18 20.85
CA SER A 37 0.63 -7.80 19.75
C SER A 37 -0.09 -6.79 18.84
N ALA A 38 -0.48 -5.64 19.38
CA ALA A 38 -1.04 -4.54 18.58
C ALA A 38 -0.05 -4.01 17.52
N ASN A 39 1.26 -4.21 17.73
CA ASN A 39 2.34 -3.76 16.84
C ASN A 39 2.84 -4.84 15.86
N SER A 40 2.27 -6.05 15.86
CA SER A 40 2.70 -7.12 14.94
C SER A 40 2.58 -6.72 13.46
N LEU A 41 1.51 -6.01 13.08
CA LEU A 41 1.34 -5.54 11.70
C LEU A 41 2.34 -4.44 11.30
N VAL A 42 2.84 -3.66 12.27
CA VAL A 42 3.94 -2.72 12.03
C VAL A 42 5.21 -3.52 11.66
N GLY A 43 5.46 -4.63 12.36
CA GLY A 43 6.53 -5.56 12.05
C GLY A 43 6.43 -6.14 10.63
N VAL A 44 5.22 -6.51 10.18
CA VAL A 44 4.98 -6.96 8.79
C VAL A 44 5.38 -5.89 7.78
N CYS A 45 5.02 -4.63 8.03
CA CYS A 45 5.40 -3.52 7.15
C CYS A 45 6.89 -3.23 7.18
N ALA A 46 7.52 -3.29 8.37
CA ALA A 46 8.95 -3.08 8.51
C ALA A 46 9.76 -4.13 7.73
N ILE A 47 9.43 -5.41 7.85
CA ILE A 47 10.13 -6.46 7.08
C ILE A 47 9.84 -6.38 5.58
N THR A 48 8.61 -6.04 5.20
CA THR A 48 8.26 -5.84 3.79
C THR A 48 9.07 -4.68 3.19
N ALA A 49 9.20 -3.57 3.92
CA ALA A 49 10.02 -2.43 3.53
C ALA A 49 11.51 -2.80 3.47
N MET A 50 12.05 -3.46 4.50
CA MET A 50 13.46 -3.90 4.51
C MET A 50 13.79 -4.76 3.28
N LEU A 51 12.96 -5.75 2.96
CA LEU A 51 13.16 -6.62 1.80
C LEU A 51 13.07 -5.85 0.48
N MET A 52 12.20 -4.83 0.39
CA MET A 52 12.02 -4.02 -0.80
C MET A 52 13.19 -3.05 -1.02
N PHE A 53 13.66 -2.40 0.05
CA PHE A 53 14.71 -1.37 0.03
C PHE A 53 16.13 -1.92 -0.07
N VAL A 54 16.30 -3.22 -0.29
CA VAL A 54 17.57 -3.79 -0.76
C VAL A 54 17.85 -3.37 -2.20
N ASP A 55 16.82 -3.45 -3.06
CA ASP A 55 16.96 -3.21 -4.50
C ASP A 55 16.36 -1.87 -4.94
N VAL A 56 15.35 -1.38 -4.22
CA VAL A 56 14.63 -0.16 -4.56
C VAL A 56 15.40 1.06 -4.06
N HIS A 57 15.75 1.93 -5.00
CA HIS A 57 16.30 3.25 -4.72
C HIS A 57 15.20 4.25 -4.38
N LEU A 58 15.55 5.31 -3.64
CA LEU A 58 14.76 6.53 -3.48
C LEU A 58 15.32 7.67 -4.34
N SER A 59 14.52 8.65 -4.74
CA SER A 59 14.91 9.80 -5.58
C SER A 59 15.64 10.86 -4.76
N LEU A 60 15.67 10.66 -3.45
CA LEU A 60 16.33 11.47 -2.47
C LEU A 60 17.76 10.99 -2.25
N LYS A 61 18.65 11.93 -1.96
CA LYS A 61 20.02 11.60 -1.55
C LYS A 61 20.03 10.66 -0.35
N LEU A 62 21.06 9.83 -0.23
CA LEU A 62 21.17 8.74 0.75
C LEU A 62 20.79 9.16 2.17
N ASN A 63 21.34 10.27 2.66
CA ASN A 63 21.09 10.74 4.02
C ASN A 63 19.63 11.15 4.23
N GLU A 64 19.04 11.83 3.25
CA GLU A 64 17.65 12.27 3.31
C GLU A 64 16.66 11.13 3.06
N ALA A 65 17.02 10.15 2.24
CA ALA A 65 16.28 8.91 2.08
C ALA A 65 16.19 8.13 3.40
N ILE A 66 17.32 7.96 4.10
CA ILE A 66 17.37 7.34 5.43
C ILE A 66 16.45 8.08 6.41
N ILE A 67 16.58 9.40 6.50
CA ILE A 67 15.74 10.22 7.38
C ILE A 67 14.26 10.08 7.00
N THR A 68 13.94 10.14 5.71
CA THR A 68 12.56 10.01 5.19
C THR A 68 11.95 8.67 5.54
N THR A 69 12.70 7.57 5.46
CA THR A 69 12.17 6.24 5.81
C THR A 69 11.76 6.16 7.28
N VAL A 70 12.57 6.72 8.20
CA VAL A 70 12.26 6.76 9.64
C VAL A 70 11.10 7.71 9.92
N LEU A 71 11.18 8.94 9.42
CA LEU A 71 10.17 9.97 9.69
C LEU A 71 8.80 9.59 9.12
N SER A 72 8.74 8.90 7.97
CA SER A 72 7.46 8.46 7.39
C SER A 72 6.72 7.48 8.30
N PHE A 73 7.43 6.51 8.91
CA PHE A 73 6.83 5.57 9.86
C PHE A 73 6.37 6.27 11.15
N VAL A 74 7.17 7.18 11.70
CA VAL A 74 6.81 7.94 12.91
C VAL A 74 5.63 8.88 12.64
N LEU A 75 5.65 9.59 11.51
CA LEU A 75 4.55 10.47 11.07
C LEU A 75 3.25 9.68 11.00
N MET A 76 3.25 8.52 10.35
CA MET A 76 2.08 7.64 10.28
C MET A 76 1.55 7.22 11.65
N GLY A 77 2.41 6.96 12.63
CA GLY A 77 1.99 6.66 14.00
C GLY A 77 1.26 7.82 14.67
N VAL A 78 1.86 9.02 14.63
CA VAL A 78 1.29 10.22 15.24
C VAL A 78 -0.01 10.62 14.53
N SER A 79 0.01 10.64 13.19
CA SER A 79 -1.14 10.99 12.37
C SER A 79 -2.32 10.07 12.60
N SER A 80 -2.10 8.76 12.78
CA SER A 80 -3.19 7.81 13.04
C SER A 80 -3.88 8.11 14.37
N GLN A 81 -3.13 8.54 15.39
CA GLN A 81 -3.71 8.86 16.70
C GLN A 81 -4.45 10.19 16.70
N ILE A 82 -3.96 11.19 15.96
CA ILE A 82 -4.69 12.45 15.78
C ILE A 82 -5.97 12.19 14.97
N ALA A 83 -5.89 11.34 13.94
CA ALA A 83 -7.01 11.00 13.10
C ALA A 83 -8.14 10.24 13.82
N SER A 84 -7.83 9.54 14.92
CA SER A 84 -8.82 8.80 15.70
C SER A 84 -9.68 9.69 16.61
N ILE A 85 -9.34 10.98 16.78
CA ILE A 85 -10.10 11.93 17.60
C ILE A 85 -11.46 12.23 16.96
N ASN A 86 -11.48 12.49 15.65
CA ASN A 86 -12.69 12.85 14.92
C ASN A 86 -12.57 12.43 13.45
N PRO A 87 -13.60 11.83 12.83
CA PRO A 87 -13.52 11.36 11.45
C PRO A 87 -13.13 12.43 10.42
N PHE A 88 -13.63 13.66 10.56
CA PHE A 88 -13.35 14.75 9.62
C PHE A 88 -11.95 15.32 9.78
N LEU A 89 -11.48 15.49 11.03
CA LEU A 89 -10.07 15.81 11.30
C LEU A 89 -9.17 14.69 10.76
N GLY A 90 -9.58 13.44 10.99
CA GLY A 90 -8.89 12.26 10.49
C GLY A 90 -8.79 12.24 8.98
N PHE A 91 -9.82 12.64 8.24
CA PHE A 91 -9.73 12.78 6.78
C PHE A 91 -8.59 13.74 6.36
N VAL A 92 -8.53 14.93 6.97
CA VAL A 92 -7.50 15.93 6.65
C VAL A 92 -6.11 15.43 7.00
N VAL A 93 -5.93 14.88 8.20
CA VAL A 93 -4.64 14.36 8.67
C VAL A 93 -4.18 13.17 7.82
N ASN A 94 -5.08 12.23 7.53
CA ASN A 94 -4.80 11.08 6.66
C ASN A 94 -4.37 11.56 5.28
N PHE A 95 -5.10 12.53 4.70
CA PHE A 95 -4.82 13.07 3.38
C PHE A 95 -3.41 13.69 3.32
N ILE A 96 -3.08 14.57 4.26
CA ILE A 96 -1.76 15.22 4.31
C ILE A 96 -0.67 14.18 4.48
N SER A 97 -0.80 13.25 5.43
CA SER A 97 0.25 12.27 5.73
C SER A 97 0.47 11.29 4.58
N ILE A 98 -0.59 10.80 3.96
CA ILE A 98 -0.46 9.91 2.80
C ILE A 98 0.11 10.67 1.60
N PHE A 99 -0.31 11.93 1.37
CA PHE A 99 0.25 12.74 0.29
C PHE A 99 1.75 12.97 0.48
N VAL A 100 2.18 13.43 1.66
CA VAL A 100 3.59 13.69 1.96
C VAL A 100 4.43 12.41 1.81
N VAL A 101 4.02 11.31 2.43
CA VAL A 101 4.80 10.05 2.37
C VAL A 101 4.81 9.48 0.95
N SER A 102 3.66 9.46 0.26
CA SER A 102 3.63 8.97 -1.11
C SER A 102 4.47 9.85 -2.04
N TYR A 103 4.45 11.17 -1.90
CA TYR A 103 5.24 12.07 -2.71
C TYR A 103 6.75 11.88 -2.49
N LEU A 104 7.22 11.87 -1.23
CA LEU A 104 8.63 11.72 -0.89
C LEU A 104 9.23 10.36 -1.27
N VAL A 105 8.44 9.29 -1.17
CA VAL A 105 8.90 7.91 -1.37
C VAL A 105 8.66 7.43 -2.81
N THR A 106 7.76 8.06 -3.55
CA THR A 106 7.52 7.68 -4.96
C THR A 106 8.65 8.20 -5.82
N ASN A 107 9.57 7.30 -6.16
CA ASN A 107 10.52 7.51 -7.24
C ASN A 107 9.85 7.48 -8.60
N ALA A 108 10.57 7.93 -9.63
CA ALA A 108 10.29 7.63 -11.04
C ALA A 108 9.57 6.27 -11.18
N MET A 109 8.29 6.33 -11.57
CA MET A 109 7.14 5.62 -10.97
C MET A 109 6.98 4.12 -11.19
N GLU A 110 8.05 3.35 -11.06
CA GLU A 110 7.99 1.89 -11.28
C GLU A 110 8.19 1.06 -10.01
N THR A 111 8.96 1.55 -9.04
CA THR A 111 9.50 0.69 -7.96
C THR A 111 8.52 0.37 -6.83
N LYS A 112 7.29 0.90 -6.87
CA LYS A 112 6.24 0.68 -5.85
C LYS A 112 6.72 0.91 -4.40
N ALA A 113 7.74 1.74 -4.22
CA ALA A 113 8.42 2.01 -2.95
C ALA A 113 7.47 2.53 -1.85
N TYR A 114 6.38 3.19 -2.25
CA TYR A 114 5.35 3.70 -1.35
C TYR A 114 4.55 2.60 -0.63
N LEU A 115 4.47 1.38 -1.18
CA LEU A 115 3.54 0.35 -0.72
C LEU A 115 3.71 -0.01 0.76
N PRO A 116 4.93 -0.28 1.28
CA PRO A 116 5.09 -0.69 2.67
C PRO A 116 4.67 0.39 3.67
N PHE A 117 4.85 1.68 3.31
CA PHE A 117 4.49 2.80 4.17
C PHE A 117 2.98 2.99 4.22
N ILE A 118 2.32 3.12 3.06
CA ILE A 118 0.87 3.33 3.04
C ILE A 118 0.14 2.12 3.62
N LEU A 119 0.65 0.90 3.38
CA LEU A 119 0.15 -0.31 4.03
C LEU A 119 0.32 -0.26 5.55
N CYS A 120 1.46 0.25 6.04
CA CYS A 120 1.69 0.46 7.47
C CYS A 120 0.64 1.38 8.07
N TYR A 121 0.35 2.49 7.41
CA TYR A 121 -0.63 3.45 7.90
C TYR A 121 -2.03 2.85 7.99
N VAL A 122 -2.46 2.13 6.95
CA VAL A 122 -3.75 1.42 6.92
C VAL A 122 -3.81 0.33 8.00
N PHE A 123 -2.68 -0.32 8.32
CA PHE A 123 -2.62 -1.30 9.41
C PHE A 123 -2.72 -0.65 10.79
N ILE A 124 -2.04 0.48 11.02
CA ILE A 124 -2.11 1.19 12.30
C ILE A 124 -3.54 1.68 12.53
N GLU A 125 -4.19 2.27 11.53
CA GLU A 125 -5.59 2.70 11.63
C GLU A 125 -6.55 1.52 11.85
N GLY A 126 -6.32 0.40 11.16
CA GLY A 126 -7.10 -0.83 11.35
C GLY A 126 -6.89 -1.54 12.69
N THR A 127 -5.87 -1.14 13.48
CA THR A 127 -5.60 -1.62 14.83
C THR A 127 -5.45 -0.44 15.80
N PRO A 128 -6.55 0.29 16.07
CA PRO A 128 -6.51 1.49 16.89
C PRO A 128 -6.03 1.14 18.30
N ILE A 129 -5.31 2.07 18.91
CA ILE A 129 -4.73 1.93 20.26
C ILE A 129 -5.18 3.07 21.17
N THR A 130 -5.08 2.85 22.49
CA THR A 130 -5.33 3.91 23.47
C THR A 130 -4.15 4.88 23.54
N TRP A 131 -4.39 6.09 24.04
CA TRP A 131 -3.34 7.11 24.24
C TRP A 131 -2.19 6.64 25.14
N SER A 132 -2.46 5.73 26.07
CA SER A 132 -1.44 5.11 26.93
C SER A 132 -0.48 4.17 26.19
N GLU A 133 -0.92 3.56 25.10
CA GLU A 133 -0.11 2.64 24.28
C GLU A 133 0.67 3.37 23.18
N LEU A 134 0.37 4.65 22.94
CA LEU A 134 1.00 5.46 21.91
C LEU A 134 2.53 5.50 22.00
N PRO A 135 3.17 5.67 23.17
CA PRO A 135 4.63 5.66 23.26
C PRO A 135 5.23 4.35 22.75
N ARG A 136 4.62 3.21 23.08
CA ARG A 136 5.08 1.89 22.63
C ARG A 136 4.93 1.74 21.12
N ARG A 137 3.83 2.23 20.53
CA ARG A 137 3.61 2.28 19.08
C ARG A 137 4.64 3.14 18.37
N LEU A 138 4.94 4.33 18.89
CA LEU A 138 5.93 5.23 18.31
C LEU A 138 7.35 4.65 18.40
N ILE A 139 7.71 4.02 19.51
CA ILE A 139 8.98 3.29 19.64
C ILE A 139 9.06 2.16 18.62
N ALA A 140 7.99 1.37 18.48
CA ALA A 140 7.95 0.30 17.47
C ALA A 140 8.19 0.87 16.07
N LEU A 141 7.43 1.90 15.67
CA LEU A 141 7.55 2.55 14.36
C LEU A 141 8.94 3.14 14.12
N PHE A 142 9.52 3.79 15.13
CA PHE A 142 10.88 4.31 15.06
C PHE A 142 11.90 3.19 14.84
N VAL A 143 11.82 2.10 15.61
CA VAL A 143 12.72 0.93 15.44
C VAL A 143 12.51 0.28 14.07
N GLY A 144 11.27 0.13 13.62
CA GLY A 144 10.95 -0.39 12.29
C GLY A 144 11.55 0.48 11.18
N GLY A 145 11.37 1.80 11.27
CA GLY A 145 11.99 2.79 10.39
C GLY A 145 13.51 2.73 10.42
N ALA A 146 14.13 2.63 11.60
CA ALA A 146 15.58 2.57 11.77
C ALA A 146 16.19 1.30 11.15
N LEU A 147 15.50 0.16 11.26
CA LEU A 147 15.91 -1.07 10.59
C LEU A 147 15.86 -0.94 9.06
N ILE A 148 14.82 -0.30 8.51
CA ILE A 148 14.73 0.00 7.08
C ILE A 148 15.86 0.92 6.65
N ALA A 149 16.09 2.00 7.40
CA ALA A 149 17.19 2.95 7.15
C ALA A 149 18.56 2.26 7.15
N LEU A 150 18.79 1.33 8.09
CA LEU A 150 20.02 0.55 8.17
C LEU A 150 20.22 -0.32 6.92
N VAL A 151 19.17 -1.05 6.51
CA VAL A 151 19.19 -1.87 5.29
C VAL A 151 19.41 -1.01 4.05
N TYR A 152 18.69 0.12 3.95
CA TYR A 152 18.82 1.04 2.83
C TYR A 152 20.24 1.60 2.74
N TYR A 153 20.81 2.07 3.86
CA TYR A 153 22.18 2.55 3.93
C TYR A 153 23.19 1.52 3.43
N PHE A 154 23.17 0.30 3.97
CA PHE A 154 24.15 -0.71 3.56
C PHE A 154 24.00 -1.13 2.10
N SER A 155 22.77 -1.15 1.59
CA SER A 155 22.47 -1.53 0.21
C SER A 155 22.83 -0.44 -0.81
N HIS A 156 22.88 0.83 -0.38
CA HIS A 156 23.02 1.98 -1.29
C HIS A 156 24.25 2.87 -1.05
N ARG A 157 24.97 2.76 0.08
CA ARG A 157 26.11 3.63 0.45
C ARG A 157 27.28 3.68 -0.52
N LYS A 158 27.39 2.73 -1.45
CA LYS A 158 28.47 2.66 -2.46
C LYS A 158 28.01 3.07 -3.85
N LYS A 159 26.72 3.37 -4.02
CA LYS A 159 26.13 3.73 -5.31
C LYS A 159 26.27 5.24 -5.51
N ASP A 160 26.40 5.66 -6.77
CA ASP A 160 26.44 7.09 -7.09
C ASP A 160 25.07 7.72 -6.86
N ASP A 161 25.09 8.92 -6.27
CA ASP A 161 23.93 9.66 -5.77
C ASP A 161 23.85 11.06 -6.42
N SER A 162 24.63 11.28 -7.49
CA SER A 162 24.77 12.55 -8.21
C SER A 162 23.45 13.04 -8.82
N ASP A 163 22.64 12.13 -9.38
CA ASP A 163 21.34 12.42 -9.98
C ASP A 163 20.18 12.53 -8.97
N HIS A 164 20.46 12.44 -7.66
CA HIS A 164 19.44 12.44 -6.63
C HIS A 164 19.22 13.83 -6.04
N MET A 165 17.96 14.15 -5.76
CA MET A 165 17.55 15.46 -5.29
C MET A 165 17.55 15.53 -3.76
N ASN A 166 17.61 16.74 -3.22
CA ASN A 166 17.26 16.96 -1.82
C ASN A 166 15.73 17.14 -1.67
N ILE A 167 15.18 16.97 -0.47
CA ILE A 167 13.77 17.17 -0.12
C ILE A 167 13.36 18.61 -0.41
N SER A 168 14.23 19.57 -0.07
CA SER A 168 13.99 20.99 -0.36
C SER A 168 13.83 21.24 -1.87
N GLU A 169 14.68 20.60 -2.68
CA GLU A 169 14.62 20.70 -4.14
C GLU A 169 13.37 20.02 -4.68
N MET A 170 13.05 18.81 -4.21
CA MET A 170 11.86 18.05 -4.57
C MET A 170 10.55 18.78 -4.25
N ILE A 171 10.53 19.55 -3.15
CA ILE A 171 9.40 20.41 -2.79
C ILE A 171 9.35 21.64 -3.70
N LYS A 172 10.49 22.27 -4.00
CA LYS A 172 10.57 23.44 -4.89
C LYS A 172 10.19 23.12 -6.33
N THR A 173 10.52 21.92 -6.81
CA THR A 173 10.21 21.44 -8.16
C THR A 173 8.86 20.73 -8.25
N MET A 174 8.07 20.75 -7.16
CA MET A 174 6.74 20.15 -7.15
C MET A 174 5.85 20.81 -8.19
N ASN A 175 5.36 19.98 -9.11
CA ASN A 175 4.51 20.45 -10.19
C ASN A 175 3.28 19.53 -10.29
N LYS A 176 2.09 20.16 -10.33
CA LYS A 176 0.77 19.52 -10.37
C LYS A 176 0.51 18.68 -11.61
N ASP A 177 1.25 18.92 -12.69
CA ASP A 177 1.10 18.26 -13.98
C ASP A 177 1.98 17.01 -14.05
N THR A 178 2.93 16.86 -13.12
CA THR A 178 3.77 15.67 -13.04
C THR A 178 2.95 14.45 -12.65
N LEU A 179 3.27 13.31 -13.28
CA LEU A 179 2.63 12.04 -12.97
C LEU A 179 2.84 11.62 -11.50
N GLN A 180 3.96 12.03 -10.87
CA GLN A 180 4.25 11.81 -9.46
C GLN A 180 3.27 12.54 -8.54
N PHE A 181 3.09 13.86 -8.73
CA PHE A 181 2.15 14.64 -7.95
C PHE A 181 0.73 14.09 -8.09
N ASN A 182 0.31 13.80 -9.32
CA ASN A 182 -1.03 13.27 -9.61
C ASN A 182 -1.26 11.89 -9.03
N PHE A 183 -0.23 11.04 -9.02
CA PHE A 183 -0.30 9.74 -8.36
C PHE A 183 -0.41 9.89 -6.83
N SER A 184 0.45 10.70 -6.21
CA SER A 184 0.40 10.96 -4.76
C SER A 184 -0.93 11.58 -4.32
N LEU A 185 -1.47 12.52 -5.12
CA LEU A 185 -2.77 13.12 -4.89
C LEU A 185 -3.90 12.09 -4.97
N ARG A 186 -3.93 11.26 -6.01
CA ARG A 186 -4.92 10.18 -6.15
C ARG A 186 -4.84 9.19 -5.00
N MET A 187 -3.63 8.80 -4.62
CA MET A 187 -3.40 7.87 -3.51
C MET A 187 -3.89 8.44 -2.19
N ALA A 188 -3.55 9.70 -1.89
CA ALA A 188 -4.00 10.40 -0.70
C ALA A 188 -5.53 10.53 -0.66
N LEU A 189 -6.16 10.97 -1.76
CA LEU A 189 -7.63 11.07 -1.81
C LEU A 189 -8.30 9.71 -1.64
N ALA A 190 -7.91 8.71 -2.44
CA ALA A 190 -8.59 7.42 -2.47
C ALA A 190 -8.49 6.70 -1.12
N VAL A 191 -7.30 6.70 -0.50
CA VAL A 191 -7.09 6.02 0.79
C VAL A 191 -7.73 6.82 1.93
N SER A 192 -7.65 8.15 1.95
CA SER A 192 -8.28 8.95 3.01
C SER A 192 -9.80 8.93 2.96
N ILE A 193 -10.42 8.93 1.78
CA ILE A 193 -11.88 8.75 1.64
C ILE A 193 -12.27 7.36 2.14
N ALA A 194 -11.50 6.32 1.81
CA ALA A 194 -11.75 4.96 2.29
C ALA A 194 -11.66 4.87 3.83
N MET A 195 -10.65 5.50 4.43
CA MET A 195 -10.50 5.57 5.90
C MET A 195 -11.64 6.36 6.55
N LEU A 196 -12.05 7.49 5.96
CA LEU A 196 -13.18 8.29 6.44
C LEU A 196 -14.49 7.48 6.44
N LEU A 197 -14.80 6.81 5.32
CA LEU A 197 -15.98 5.96 5.24
C LEU A 197 -15.91 4.81 6.25
N GLY A 198 -14.73 4.20 6.40
CA GLY A 198 -14.48 3.18 7.41
C GLY A 198 -14.77 3.67 8.83
N SER A 199 -14.31 4.87 9.16
CA SER A 199 -14.48 5.51 10.47
C SER A 199 -15.94 5.87 10.74
N ILE A 200 -16.65 6.48 9.77
CA ILE A 200 -18.06 6.88 9.93
C ILE A 200 -18.98 5.65 10.05
N LEU A 201 -18.73 4.62 9.25
CA LEU A 201 -19.56 3.42 9.24
C LEU A 201 -19.31 2.50 10.45
N GLY A 202 -18.20 2.71 11.17
CA GLY A 202 -17.87 1.97 12.40
C GLY A 202 -17.67 0.46 12.21
N PHE A 203 -17.48 0.00 10.97
CA PHE A 203 -17.34 -1.43 10.71
C PHE A 203 -15.98 -1.96 11.17
N GLN A 204 -16.01 -3.10 11.85
CA GLN A 204 -14.80 -3.88 12.10
C GLN A 204 -14.15 -4.29 10.77
N LYS A 205 -12.82 -4.19 10.68
CA LYS A 205 -12.03 -4.44 9.44
C LYS A 205 -12.30 -3.46 8.29
N SER A 206 -12.74 -2.23 8.59
CA SER A 206 -12.81 -1.09 7.66
C SER A 206 -11.54 -0.91 6.80
N MET A 207 -10.36 -1.25 7.34
CA MET A 207 -9.08 -1.27 6.64
C MET A 207 -9.10 -1.99 5.27
N TRP A 208 -10.01 -2.95 5.04
CA TRP A 208 -10.13 -3.62 3.74
C TRP A 208 -10.56 -2.69 2.60
N ILE A 209 -11.34 -1.64 2.91
CA ILE A 209 -11.71 -0.61 1.95
C ILE A 209 -10.44 0.15 1.53
N SER A 210 -9.66 0.60 2.52
CA SER A 210 -8.42 1.37 2.35
C SER A 210 -7.33 0.57 1.61
N ILE A 211 -7.10 -0.70 1.98
CA ILE A 211 -6.16 -1.58 1.27
C ILE A 211 -6.58 -1.73 -0.20
N THR A 212 -7.87 -1.78 -0.48
CA THR A 212 -8.38 -1.96 -1.84
C THR A 212 -8.19 -0.71 -2.67
N ALA A 213 -8.58 0.45 -2.14
CA ALA A 213 -8.33 1.75 -2.75
C ALA A 213 -6.84 1.95 -3.07
N MET A 214 -5.96 1.66 -2.11
CA MET A 214 -4.51 1.69 -2.28
C MET A 214 -4.02 0.73 -3.37
N SER A 215 -4.47 -0.53 -3.35
CA SER A 215 -3.98 -1.56 -4.26
C SER A 215 -4.42 -1.38 -5.73
N ILE A 216 -5.49 -0.62 -5.95
CA ILE A 216 -6.06 -0.34 -7.27
C ILE A 216 -5.46 0.92 -7.87
N THR A 217 -5.21 1.94 -7.04
CA THR A 217 -4.62 3.20 -7.48
C THR A 217 -3.21 2.93 -8.02
N GLN A 218 -3.03 3.06 -9.34
CA GLN A 218 -1.72 2.91 -10.00
C GLN A 218 -1.24 4.27 -10.53
N PRO A 219 0.08 4.43 -10.75
CA PRO A 219 0.63 5.62 -11.40
C PRO A 219 -0.06 5.92 -12.73
N HIS A 220 -0.16 4.93 -13.62
CA HIS A 220 -0.85 5.12 -14.89
C HIS A 220 -2.37 4.86 -14.76
N PHE A 221 -3.17 5.69 -15.44
CA PHE A 221 -4.63 5.63 -15.40
C PHE A 221 -5.20 4.32 -15.96
N ASP A 222 -4.60 3.78 -17.03
CA ASP A 222 -5.09 2.54 -17.65
C ASP A 222 -4.75 1.29 -16.83
N ASP A 223 -3.61 1.28 -16.13
CA ASP A 223 -3.26 0.22 -15.19
C ASP A 223 -4.29 0.07 -14.07
N THR A 224 -4.90 1.19 -13.66
CA THR A 224 -5.97 1.20 -12.65
C THR A 224 -7.18 0.38 -13.11
N LYS A 225 -7.59 0.48 -14.38
CA LYS A 225 -8.72 -0.31 -14.93
C LYS A 225 -8.40 -1.80 -14.93
N THR A 226 -7.16 -2.17 -15.25
CA THR A 226 -6.69 -3.55 -15.19
C THR A 226 -6.71 -4.07 -13.75
N ARG A 227 -6.20 -3.30 -12.80
CA ARG A 227 -6.22 -3.65 -11.37
C ARG A 227 -7.61 -3.87 -10.82
N VAL A 228 -8.59 -3.06 -11.23
CA VAL A 228 -10.00 -3.25 -10.82
C VAL A 228 -10.49 -4.65 -11.21
N LYS A 229 -10.28 -5.05 -12.47
CA LYS A 229 -10.69 -6.38 -12.94
C LYS A 229 -9.97 -7.49 -12.16
N GLU A 230 -8.65 -7.38 -12.02
CA GLU A 230 -7.85 -8.38 -11.30
C GLU A 230 -8.28 -8.50 -9.82
N ARG A 231 -8.55 -7.37 -9.16
CA ARG A 231 -8.96 -7.32 -7.75
C ARG A 231 -10.37 -7.89 -7.57
N PHE A 232 -11.32 -7.48 -8.40
CA PHE A 232 -12.72 -7.93 -8.30
C PHE A 232 -12.84 -9.45 -8.52
N PHE A 233 -12.35 -9.95 -9.65
CA PHE A 233 -12.42 -11.38 -9.95
C PHE A 233 -11.53 -12.21 -9.03
N GLY A 234 -10.35 -11.69 -8.64
CA GLY A 234 -9.48 -12.37 -7.68
C GLY A 234 -10.14 -12.54 -6.32
N THR A 235 -10.90 -11.55 -5.83
CA THR A 235 -11.68 -11.68 -4.59
C THR A 235 -12.85 -12.64 -4.76
N LEU A 236 -13.62 -12.58 -5.84
CA LEU A 236 -14.74 -13.51 -6.04
C LEU A 236 -14.27 -14.97 -6.07
N ILE A 237 -13.21 -15.26 -6.84
CA ILE A 237 -12.61 -16.59 -6.92
C ILE A 237 -12.00 -17.00 -5.58
N GLY A 238 -11.26 -16.09 -4.92
CA GLY A 238 -10.67 -16.35 -3.61
C GLY A 238 -11.71 -16.64 -2.53
N SER A 239 -12.81 -15.90 -2.51
CA SER A 239 -13.94 -16.13 -1.59
C SER A 239 -14.63 -17.48 -1.84
N ALA A 240 -14.87 -17.84 -3.11
CA ALA A 240 -15.47 -19.13 -3.44
C ALA A 240 -14.58 -20.31 -3.03
N ILE A 241 -13.28 -20.23 -3.33
CA ILE A 241 -12.31 -21.25 -2.92
C ILE A 241 -12.17 -21.29 -1.39
N PHE A 242 -12.17 -20.13 -0.73
CA PHE A 242 -12.14 -20.05 0.73
C PHE A 242 -13.33 -20.78 1.35
N VAL A 243 -14.55 -20.54 0.87
CA VAL A 243 -15.75 -21.23 1.35
C VAL A 243 -15.63 -22.74 1.12
N LEU A 244 -15.25 -23.16 -0.09
CA LEU A 244 -15.07 -24.57 -0.40
C LEU A 244 -14.08 -25.25 0.57
N ILE A 245 -12.91 -24.64 0.79
CA ILE A 245 -11.86 -25.22 1.62
C ILE A 245 -12.23 -25.17 3.10
N PHE A 246 -12.55 -23.99 3.65
CA PHE A 246 -12.65 -23.79 5.09
C PHE A 246 -14.05 -24.05 5.67
N VAL A 247 -15.09 -24.14 4.83
CA VAL A 247 -16.46 -24.49 5.28
C VAL A 247 -16.76 -25.96 5.01
N TYR A 248 -16.35 -26.49 3.85
CA TYR A 248 -16.78 -27.83 3.43
C TYR A 248 -15.71 -28.91 3.51
N LEU A 249 -14.42 -28.60 3.35
CA LEU A 249 -13.37 -29.63 3.22
C LEU A 249 -12.48 -29.78 4.46
N VAL A 250 -12.12 -28.66 5.10
CA VAL A 250 -11.08 -28.63 6.14
C VAL A 250 -11.71 -28.44 7.52
N PRO A 251 -11.53 -29.40 8.45
CA PRO A 251 -11.92 -29.20 9.83
C PRO A 251 -11.20 -28.02 10.47
N GLN A 252 -11.89 -27.28 11.35
CA GLN A 252 -11.42 -25.99 11.88
C GLN A 252 -10.02 -26.08 12.51
N GLN A 253 -9.69 -27.18 13.21
CA GLN A 253 -8.39 -27.41 13.84
C GLN A 253 -7.19 -27.40 12.87
N PHE A 254 -7.41 -27.69 11.58
CA PHE A 254 -6.37 -27.68 10.56
C PHE A 254 -6.26 -26.34 9.81
N SER A 255 -7.13 -25.37 10.10
CA SER A 255 -7.20 -24.09 9.37
C SER A 255 -5.86 -23.34 9.36
N SER A 256 -5.16 -23.29 10.50
CA SER A 256 -3.86 -22.61 10.60
C SER A 256 -2.80 -23.24 9.71
N ILE A 257 -2.78 -24.58 9.63
CA ILE A 257 -1.84 -25.32 8.77
C ILE A 257 -2.15 -25.04 7.30
N VAL A 258 -3.42 -25.05 6.92
CA VAL A 258 -3.84 -24.74 5.54
C VAL A 258 -3.50 -23.29 5.17
N LEU A 259 -3.69 -22.33 6.08
CA LEU A 259 -3.30 -20.94 5.86
C LEU A 259 -1.79 -20.76 5.70
N LEU A 260 -0.97 -21.52 6.44
CA LEU A 260 0.48 -21.53 6.26
C LEU A 260 0.88 -22.09 4.90
N ILE A 261 0.25 -23.19 4.45
CA ILE A 261 0.48 -23.77 3.11
C ILE A 261 0.11 -22.77 2.01
N LEU A 262 -1.05 -22.10 2.13
CA LEU A 262 -1.48 -21.07 1.18
C LEU A 262 -0.50 -19.89 1.14
N SER A 263 0.01 -19.47 2.31
CA SER A 263 1.01 -18.42 2.42
C SER A 263 2.35 -18.84 1.80
N TYR A 264 2.72 -20.12 1.90
CA TYR A 264 3.88 -20.68 1.21
C TYR A 264 3.71 -20.64 -0.30
N ILE A 265 2.60 -21.14 -0.83
CA ILE A 265 2.30 -21.12 -2.26
C ILE A 265 2.30 -19.68 -2.80
N TYR A 266 1.76 -18.72 -2.03
CA TYR A 266 1.73 -17.30 -2.38
C TYR A 266 3.11 -16.74 -2.76
N THR A 267 4.20 -17.19 -2.12
CA THR A 267 5.57 -16.70 -2.41
C THR A 267 6.08 -17.05 -3.81
N PHE A 268 5.47 -18.03 -4.48
CA PHE A 268 5.81 -18.41 -5.85
C PHE A 268 4.99 -17.66 -6.90
N ILE A 269 3.91 -17.00 -6.48
CA ILE A 269 3.00 -16.32 -7.38
C ILE A 269 3.57 -14.95 -7.74
N LYS A 270 3.75 -14.70 -9.04
CA LYS A 270 4.20 -13.40 -9.55
C LYS A 270 3.04 -12.56 -10.09
N GLU A 271 2.10 -13.20 -10.76
CA GLU A 271 0.94 -12.57 -11.39
C GLU A 271 -0.03 -11.98 -10.36
N TYR A 272 -0.33 -10.68 -10.48
CA TYR A 272 -1.16 -9.96 -9.52
C TYR A 272 -2.56 -10.56 -9.40
N LYS A 273 -3.23 -10.86 -10.52
CA LYS A 273 -4.54 -11.55 -10.53
C LYS A 273 -4.57 -12.79 -9.63
N ILE A 274 -3.53 -13.62 -9.69
CA ILE A 274 -3.44 -14.84 -8.88
C ILE A 274 -3.11 -14.49 -7.43
N LYS A 275 -2.22 -13.52 -7.18
CA LYS A 275 -1.93 -13.03 -5.82
C LYS A 275 -3.21 -12.59 -5.09
N MET A 276 -4.17 -11.97 -5.78
CA MET A 276 -5.42 -11.51 -5.17
C MET A 276 -6.28 -12.64 -4.63
N ILE A 277 -6.25 -13.82 -5.26
CA ILE A 277 -6.96 -15.02 -4.78
C ILE A 277 -6.40 -15.43 -3.42
N PHE A 278 -5.08 -15.63 -3.34
CA PHE A 278 -4.39 -16.01 -2.09
C PHE A 278 -4.53 -14.95 -1.00
N ILE A 279 -4.35 -13.67 -1.33
CA ILE A 279 -4.53 -12.57 -0.38
C ILE A 279 -5.95 -12.55 0.18
N THR A 280 -6.96 -12.80 -0.65
CA THR A 280 -8.36 -12.87 -0.20
C THR A 280 -8.58 -14.05 0.74
N MET A 281 -8.07 -15.23 0.40
CA MET A 281 -8.16 -16.41 1.26
C MET A 281 -7.45 -16.19 2.61
N SER A 282 -6.24 -15.64 2.60
CA SER A 282 -5.50 -15.32 3.82
C SER A 282 -6.20 -14.27 4.67
N SER A 283 -6.79 -13.23 4.07
CA SER A 283 -7.50 -12.19 4.84
C SER A 283 -8.81 -12.72 5.42
N LEU A 284 -9.56 -13.55 4.69
CA LEU A 284 -10.77 -14.21 5.18
C LEU A 284 -10.43 -15.21 6.29
N GLY A 285 -9.35 -15.98 6.14
CA GLY A 285 -8.84 -16.87 7.18
C GLY A 285 -8.48 -16.14 8.47
N ALA A 286 -7.80 -14.99 8.37
CA ALA A 286 -7.53 -14.14 9.52
C ALA A 286 -8.80 -13.54 10.15
N ALA A 287 -9.85 -13.31 9.36
CA ALA A 287 -11.14 -12.82 9.85
C ALA A 287 -11.97 -13.87 10.57
N MET A 288 -11.69 -15.18 10.39
CA MET A 288 -12.42 -16.27 11.05
C MET A 288 -12.33 -16.24 12.57
N ILE A 289 -11.31 -15.57 13.12
CA ILE A 289 -11.15 -15.39 14.57
C ILE A 289 -12.30 -14.55 15.15
N LEU A 290 -12.86 -13.62 14.36
CA LEU A 290 -13.88 -12.66 14.81
C LEU A 290 -15.25 -12.92 14.16
N PHE A 291 -15.28 -13.48 12.96
CA PHE A 291 -16.48 -13.60 12.15
C PHE A 291 -16.65 -14.99 11.57
N GLN A 292 -17.88 -15.48 11.58
CA GLN A 292 -18.24 -16.66 10.83
C GLN A 292 -18.13 -16.40 9.31
N PRO A 293 -17.80 -17.42 8.49
CA PRO A 293 -17.70 -17.27 7.03
C PRO A 293 -18.93 -16.63 6.36
N GLY A 294 -20.13 -16.90 6.87
CA GLY A 294 -21.38 -16.30 6.36
C GLY A 294 -21.45 -14.78 6.51
N VAL A 295 -20.67 -14.18 7.41
CA VAL A 295 -20.58 -12.72 7.61
C VAL A 295 -19.32 -12.14 6.96
N SER A 296 -18.16 -12.79 7.14
CA SER A 296 -16.88 -12.26 6.66
C SER A 296 -16.80 -12.23 5.13
N VAL A 297 -17.39 -13.20 4.44
CA VAL A 297 -17.37 -13.26 2.98
C VAL A 297 -18.20 -12.14 2.33
N PRO A 298 -19.50 -11.95 2.66
CA PRO A 298 -20.25 -10.81 2.13
C PRO A 298 -19.65 -9.46 2.50
N MET A 299 -19.19 -9.30 3.75
CA MET A 299 -18.51 -8.09 4.21
C MET A 299 -17.27 -7.79 3.37
N ARG A 300 -16.45 -8.80 3.08
CA ARG A 300 -15.28 -8.65 2.22
C ARG A 300 -15.66 -8.16 0.83
N ILE A 301 -16.65 -8.77 0.20
CA ILE A 301 -17.11 -8.38 -1.14
C ILE A 301 -17.62 -6.94 -1.14
N ALA A 302 -18.44 -6.56 -0.16
CA ALA A 302 -18.95 -5.20 -0.03
C ALA A 302 -17.82 -4.17 0.13
N PHE A 303 -16.82 -4.46 0.98
CA PHE A 303 -15.70 -3.55 1.22
C PHE A 303 -14.78 -3.43 0.00
N ILE A 304 -14.62 -4.50 -0.77
CA ILE A 304 -13.91 -4.45 -2.06
C ILE A 304 -14.67 -3.54 -3.04
N VAL A 305 -15.99 -3.70 -3.18
CA VAL A 305 -16.81 -2.89 -4.09
C VAL A 305 -16.75 -1.42 -3.72
N MET A 306 -16.84 -1.08 -2.43
CA MET A 306 -16.67 0.29 -1.95
C MET A 306 -15.28 0.84 -2.30
N GLY A 307 -14.21 0.09 -2.01
CA GLY A 307 -12.84 0.51 -2.33
C GLY A 307 -12.61 0.72 -3.84
N ILE A 308 -13.18 -0.15 -4.68
CA ILE A 308 -13.18 0.00 -6.14
C ILE A 308 -13.90 1.29 -6.56
N GLY A 309 -15.11 1.52 -6.01
CA GLY A 309 -15.89 2.71 -6.33
C GLY A 309 -15.15 4.00 -6.02
N ILE A 310 -14.54 4.09 -4.83
CA ILE A 310 -13.73 5.24 -4.41
C ILE A 310 -12.55 5.46 -5.37
N ALA A 311 -11.77 4.41 -5.64
CA ALA A 311 -10.62 4.50 -6.52
C ALA A 311 -11.01 4.94 -7.95
N LEU A 312 -12.11 4.43 -8.49
CA LEU A 312 -12.60 4.80 -9.82
C LEU A 312 -13.08 6.26 -9.87
N VAL A 313 -13.81 6.73 -8.85
CA VAL A 313 -14.27 8.13 -8.77
C VAL A 313 -13.07 9.07 -8.70
N VAL A 314 -12.13 8.82 -7.78
CA VAL A 314 -10.91 9.63 -7.64
C VAL A 314 -10.09 9.62 -8.94
N ASN A 315 -9.93 8.45 -9.56
CA ASN A 315 -9.21 8.32 -10.81
C ASN A 315 -9.88 9.11 -11.94
N LYS A 316 -11.21 9.10 -12.04
CA LYS A 316 -11.96 9.86 -13.04
C LYS A 316 -11.85 11.37 -12.82
N VAL A 317 -11.95 11.83 -11.57
CA VAL A 317 -11.86 13.27 -11.23
C VAL A 317 -10.48 13.83 -11.59
N ILE A 318 -9.40 13.16 -11.19
CA ILE A 318 -8.04 13.65 -11.47
C ILE A 318 -7.69 13.51 -12.96
N TYR A 319 -8.09 12.43 -13.62
CA TYR A 319 -7.90 12.28 -15.07
C TYR A 319 -8.62 13.38 -15.86
N GLY A 320 -9.87 13.66 -15.48
CA GLY A 320 -10.66 14.71 -16.11
C GLY A 320 -10.02 16.10 -15.95
N ARG A 321 -9.48 16.40 -14.75
CA ARG A 321 -8.74 17.64 -14.51
C ARG A 321 -7.56 17.82 -15.48
N LEU A 322 -6.71 16.79 -15.59
CA LEU A 322 -5.53 16.83 -16.45
C LEU A 322 -5.88 17.02 -17.92
N LYS A 323 -6.89 16.30 -18.41
CA LYS A 323 -7.32 16.42 -19.81
C LYS A 323 -7.89 17.82 -20.13
N LEU A 324 -8.55 18.46 -19.17
CA LEU A 324 -9.04 19.83 -19.31
C LEU A 324 -7.88 20.84 -19.33
N GLU A 325 -6.85 20.62 -18.50
CA GLU A 325 -5.63 21.44 -18.49
C GLU A 325 -4.91 21.35 -19.84
N GLU A 326 -4.67 20.14 -20.37
CA GLU A 326 -4.07 19.91 -21.69
C GLU A 326 -4.86 20.60 -22.82
N SER A 327 -6.20 20.47 -22.83
CA SER A 327 -7.03 21.10 -23.87
C SER A 327 -7.02 22.63 -23.82
N ASN A 328 -6.88 23.22 -22.64
CA ASN A 328 -6.83 24.68 -22.49
C ASN A 328 -5.48 25.22 -22.95
N GLU A 329 -4.39 24.50 -22.69
CA GLU A 329 -3.06 24.89 -23.19
C GLU A 329 -3.00 24.85 -24.73
N GLU A 330 -3.54 23.80 -25.36
CA GLU A 330 -3.64 23.71 -26.83
C GLU A 330 -4.47 24.87 -27.43
N LEU A 331 -5.56 25.26 -26.78
CA LEU A 331 -6.39 26.39 -27.19
C LEU A 331 -5.63 27.73 -27.07
N ASP A 332 -4.91 27.95 -25.96
CA ASP A 332 -4.15 29.17 -25.73
C ASP A 332 -2.97 29.31 -26.70
N GLU A 333 -2.29 28.21 -27.05
CA GLU A 333 -1.26 28.21 -28.10
C GLU A 333 -1.84 28.55 -29.46
N THR A 334 -2.99 27.96 -29.82
CA THR A 334 -3.68 28.25 -31.08
C THR A 334 -4.08 29.73 -31.18
N ILE A 335 -4.57 30.33 -30.08
CA ILE A 335 -4.93 31.75 -30.05
C ILE A 335 -3.69 32.64 -30.23
N LYS A 336 -2.58 32.34 -29.54
CA LYS A 336 -1.33 33.10 -29.69
C LYS A 336 -0.78 33.06 -31.11
N ASP A 337 -0.91 31.94 -31.80
CA ASP A 337 -0.48 31.81 -33.19
C ASP A 337 -1.36 32.62 -34.14
N ILE A 338 -2.67 32.71 -33.87
CA ILE A 338 -3.59 33.60 -34.62
C ILE A 338 -3.24 35.07 -34.39
N ASP A 339 -2.97 35.48 -33.14
CA ASP A 339 -2.64 36.86 -32.81
C ASP A 339 -1.31 37.31 -33.46
N LYS A 340 -0.29 36.44 -33.47
CA LYS A 340 0.97 36.72 -34.19
C LYS A 340 0.78 36.93 -35.68
N VAL A 341 -0.09 36.13 -36.31
CA VAL A 341 -0.39 36.29 -37.73
C VAL A 341 -1.10 37.63 -37.96
N ASN A 342 -2.01 38.03 -37.08
CA ASN A 342 -2.71 39.30 -37.19
C ASN A 342 -1.81 40.53 -36.97
N ASP A 343 -0.76 40.42 -36.14
CA ASP A 343 0.20 41.51 -35.90
C ASP A 343 1.23 41.69 -37.06
N GLU A 344 1.34 40.72 -37.97
CA GLU A 344 2.20 40.80 -39.17
C GLU A 344 1.51 41.42 -40.41
N PHE A 345 0.21 41.70 -40.33
CA PHE A 345 -0.59 42.38 -41.36
C PHE A 345 -1.01 43.79 -40.92
#